data_AF-A0AAN0KGB2-F1
#
_entry.id   AF-A0AAN0KGB2-F1
#
_cell.length_a   1.000
_cell.length_b   1.000
_cell.length_c   1.000
_cell.angle_alpha   90.00
_cell.angle_beta   90.00
_cell.angle_gamma   90.00
#
_symmetry.space_group_name_H-M   'P 1'
#
loop_
_entity.id
_entity.type
_entity.pdbx_description
1 polymer ?
#
loop_
_entity_poly.entity_id
_entity_poly.type
_entity_poly.pdbx_seq_one_letter_code
_entity_poly.pdbx_strand_id
1 'polypeptide(L)'
;MDDRTTAAGTGAEHWRGVLLTGAGAAAGSVVFIVVQIAVFALHPPPASVDGFFVLMDENPLLGMLSLDLLLSVNNVLVALVYLALIVVLWDRARSTAAIAGLLMVLGMAAYLSSNPAVDMLLLSQQHASATPADQPALVAAGEVLLASWRGTAFLTYYVLNGIALLLVAIALLRTKALGRALGWWALASGVLMLVPSTFGLIGLVMSVLSLLPWCVMCVIAAARLRALAAGGLEPSQAHGLSASGSPLQ
;
A
#
# COMPACT_ATOMS: atom_id res chain seq x y z
N MET A 1 13.81 -45.75 -19.10
CA MET A 1 14.42 -45.94 -17.78
C MET A 1 15.43 -44.82 -17.56
N ASP A 2 15.13 -43.68 -16.96
CA ASP A 2 13.89 -43.14 -16.43
C ASP A 2 13.89 -41.63 -16.64
N ASP A 3 12.71 -41.15 -16.94
CA ASP A 3 12.32 -39.78 -17.19
C ASP A 3 12.45 -38.96 -15.89
N ARG A 4 13.50 -38.14 -15.80
CA ARG A 4 13.57 -37.03 -14.83
C ARG A 4 13.48 -35.70 -15.57
N THR A 5 12.43 -35.52 -16.35
CA THR A 5 11.89 -34.19 -16.58
C THR A 5 11.07 -33.81 -15.34
N THR A 6 11.76 -33.44 -14.27
CA THR A 6 11.12 -32.67 -13.20
C THR A 6 10.59 -31.40 -13.85
N ALA A 7 9.28 -31.35 -14.08
CA ALA A 7 8.58 -30.13 -14.39
C ALA A 7 9.03 -29.08 -13.37
N ALA A 8 9.83 -28.12 -13.82
CA ALA A 8 10.28 -27.01 -13.00
C ALA A 8 9.04 -26.17 -12.68
N GLY A 9 8.35 -26.55 -11.61
CA GLY A 9 7.25 -25.78 -11.03
C GLY A 9 7.73 -24.34 -10.87
N THR A 10 6.90 -23.40 -11.26
CA THR A 10 7.29 -21.98 -11.28
C THR A 10 7.81 -21.60 -9.88
N GLY A 11 8.95 -20.88 -9.80
CA GLY A 11 9.60 -20.56 -8.51
C GLY A 11 8.66 -19.90 -7.49
N ALA A 12 7.61 -19.21 -7.98
CA ALA A 12 6.53 -18.61 -7.21
C ALA A 12 5.68 -19.61 -6.39
N GLU A 13 5.54 -20.87 -6.81
CA GLU A 13 4.76 -21.89 -6.09
C GLU A 13 5.38 -22.23 -4.72
N HIS A 14 6.71 -22.15 -4.62
CA HIS A 14 7.45 -22.29 -3.35
C HIS A 14 7.15 -21.16 -2.37
N TRP A 15 6.62 -20.03 -2.85
CA TRP A 15 6.26 -18.86 -2.06
C TRP A 15 4.76 -18.77 -1.74
N ARG A 16 4.05 -19.90 -1.75
CA ARG A 16 2.60 -19.97 -1.47
C ARG A 16 2.18 -19.17 -0.24
N GLY A 17 2.95 -19.22 0.85
CA GLY A 17 2.70 -18.43 2.06
C GLY A 17 2.66 -16.93 1.79
N VAL A 18 3.68 -16.40 1.09
CA VAL A 18 3.77 -14.98 0.73
C VAL A 18 2.66 -14.55 -0.23
N LEU A 19 2.27 -15.41 -1.16
CA LEU A 19 1.16 -15.12 -2.08
C LEU A 19 -0.18 -15.01 -1.34
N LEU A 20 -0.44 -15.93 -0.40
CA LEU A 20 -1.67 -15.91 0.39
C LEU A 20 -1.71 -14.74 1.38
N THR A 21 -0.59 -14.42 2.04
CA THR A 21 -0.51 -13.24 2.92
C THR A 21 -0.69 -11.95 2.12
N GLY A 22 -0.05 -11.82 0.96
CA GLY A 22 -0.26 -10.68 0.06
C GLY A 22 -1.72 -10.56 -0.42
N ALA A 23 -2.38 -11.68 -0.71
CA ALA A 23 -3.78 -11.68 -1.10
C ALA A 23 -4.72 -11.25 0.04
N GLY A 24 -4.47 -11.74 1.26
CA GLY A 24 -5.20 -11.32 2.46
C GLY A 24 -4.97 -9.84 2.76
N ALA A 25 -3.72 -9.39 2.67
CA ALA A 25 -3.32 -8.01 2.89
C ALA A 25 -3.96 -7.06 1.87
N ALA A 26 -4.08 -7.45 0.60
CA ALA A 26 -4.76 -6.66 -0.42
C ALA A 26 -6.26 -6.48 -0.09
N ALA A 27 -6.94 -7.53 0.35
CA ALA A 27 -8.34 -7.43 0.79
C ALA A 27 -8.47 -6.56 2.06
N GLY A 28 -7.59 -6.77 3.04
CA GLY A 28 -7.54 -5.98 4.26
C GLY A 28 -7.29 -4.49 3.99
N SER A 29 -6.41 -4.16 3.04
CA SER A 29 -6.12 -2.77 2.67
C SER A 29 -7.36 -2.03 2.21
N VAL A 30 -8.19 -2.66 1.37
CA VAL A 30 -9.47 -2.06 0.92
C VAL A 30 -10.40 -1.80 2.09
N VAL A 31 -10.52 -2.76 3.02
CA VAL A 31 -11.35 -2.61 4.22
C VAL A 31 -10.86 -1.44 5.07
N PHE A 32 -9.56 -1.35 5.32
CA PHE A 32 -8.97 -0.29 6.13
C PHE A 32 -9.17 1.10 5.50
N ILE A 33 -9.03 1.22 4.18
CA ILE A 33 -9.30 2.47 3.47
C ILE A 33 -10.77 2.89 3.64
N VAL A 34 -11.71 1.96 3.45
CA VAL A 34 -13.15 2.26 3.61
C VAL A 34 -13.48 2.66 5.04
N VAL A 35 -12.94 1.94 6.03
CA VAL A 35 -13.14 2.26 7.46
C VAL A 35 -12.55 3.63 7.78
N GLN A 36 -11.34 3.95 7.31
CA GLN A 36 -10.71 5.25 7.57
C GLN A 36 -11.51 6.41 6.96
N ILE A 37 -11.99 6.25 5.72
CA ILE A 37 -12.88 7.24 5.08
C ILE A 37 -14.15 7.45 5.91
N ALA A 38 -14.76 6.37 6.41
CA ALA A 38 -15.94 6.47 7.26
C ALA A 38 -15.65 7.17 8.59
N VAL A 39 -14.51 6.89 9.22
CA VAL A 39 -14.08 7.58 10.45
C VAL A 39 -13.95 9.08 10.20
N PHE A 40 -13.27 9.50 9.14
CA PHE A 40 -13.12 10.93 8.81
C PHE A 40 -14.42 11.63 8.42
N ALA A 41 -15.35 10.91 7.77
CA ALA A 41 -16.65 11.47 7.42
C ALA A 41 -17.56 11.67 8.64
N LEU A 42 -17.49 10.75 9.62
CA LEU A 42 -18.31 10.79 10.83
C LEU A 42 -17.69 11.65 11.94
N HIS A 43 -16.37 11.66 12.03
CA HIS A 43 -15.58 12.37 13.06
C HIS A 43 -14.41 13.10 12.38
N PRO A 44 -14.65 14.29 11.81
CA PRO A 44 -13.60 15.08 11.19
C PRO A 44 -12.46 15.36 12.18
N PRO A 45 -11.19 15.24 11.76
CA PRO A 45 -10.06 15.46 12.67
C PRO A 45 -10.03 16.91 13.18
N PRO A 46 -9.59 17.13 14.43
CA PRO A 46 -9.39 18.47 14.96
C PRO A 46 -8.42 19.31 14.11
N ALA A 47 -8.61 20.62 14.11
CA ALA A 47 -7.78 21.57 13.37
C ALA A 47 -6.63 22.17 14.21
N SER A 48 -6.58 21.88 15.51
CA SER A 48 -5.58 22.41 16.45
C SER A 48 -5.05 21.33 17.37
N VAL A 49 -3.85 21.55 17.92
CA VAL A 49 -3.24 20.65 18.90
C VAL A 49 -4.08 20.54 20.16
N ASP A 50 -4.64 21.64 20.67
CA ASP A 50 -5.53 21.61 21.82
C ASP A 50 -6.75 20.71 21.57
N GLY A 51 -7.32 20.77 20.36
CA GLY A 51 -8.44 19.91 19.98
C GLY A 51 -8.04 18.43 19.94
N PHE A 52 -6.82 18.12 19.46
CA PHE A 52 -6.27 16.77 19.55
C PHE A 52 -6.03 16.34 20.98
N PHE A 53 -5.51 17.20 21.86
CA PHE A 53 -5.29 16.86 23.27
C PHE A 53 -6.60 16.53 23.99
N VAL A 54 -7.64 17.34 23.79
CA VAL A 54 -8.98 17.06 24.33
C VAL A 54 -9.51 15.73 23.79
N LEU A 55 -9.43 15.51 22.47
CA LEU A 55 -9.91 14.27 21.87
C LEU A 55 -9.15 13.04 22.35
N MET A 56 -7.83 13.15 22.54
CA MET A 56 -6.99 12.06 23.03
C MET A 56 -7.25 11.74 24.51
N ASP A 57 -7.68 12.72 25.31
CA ASP A 57 -8.10 12.50 26.69
C ASP A 57 -9.47 11.81 26.76
N GLU A 58 -10.45 12.29 25.98
CA GLU A 58 -11.80 11.74 25.94
C GLU A 58 -11.86 10.35 25.28
N ASN A 59 -11.16 10.18 24.16
CA ASN A 59 -11.14 8.95 23.38
C ASN A 59 -9.78 8.77 22.66
N PRO A 60 -8.79 8.17 23.37
CA PRO A 60 -7.44 7.95 22.84
C PRO A 60 -7.41 7.24 21.49
N LEU A 61 -8.28 6.23 21.32
CA LEU A 61 -8.32 5.47 20.07
C LEU A 61 -8.77 6.36 18.92
N LEU A 62 -9.90 7.07 19.08
CA LEU A 62 -10.42 7.97 18.05
C LEU A 62 -9.41 9.07 17.72
N GLY A 63 -8.75 9.67 18.72
CA GLY A 63 -7.71 10.67 18.49
C GLY A 63 -6.54 10.13 17.65
N MET A 64 -6.08 8.90 17.91
CA MET A 64 -5.07 8.26 17.06
C MET A 64 -5.57 7.96 15.65
N LEU A 65 -6.85 7.57 15.50
CA LEU A 65 -7.45 7.38 14.18
C LEU A 65 -7.57 8.69 13.39
N SER A 66 -7.82 9.81 14.09
CA SER A 66 -7.81 11.16 13.54
C SER A 66 -6.43 11.59 13.02
N LEU A 67 -5.35 10.94 13.49
CA LEU A 67 -3.97 11.08 13.00
C LEU A 67 -3.54 9.95 12.04
N ASP A 68 -4.52 9.31 11.37
CA ASP A 68 -4.30 8.28 10.37
C ASP A 68 -3.55 7.03 10.89
N LEU A 69 -3.74 6.63 12.16
CA LEU A 69 -3.14 5.39 12.67
C LEU A 69 -3.51 4.15 11.83
N LEU A 70 -4.76 4.08 11.35
CA LEU A 70 -5.19 3.00 10.45
C LEU A 70 -4.39 2.99 9.15
N LEU A 71 -3.96 4.15 8.65
CA LEU A 71 -3.15 4.24 7.44
C LEU A 71 -1.76 3.66 7.66
N SER A 72 -1.20 3.77 8.87
CA SER A 72 0.04 3.06 9.25
C SER A 72 -0.11 1.56 9.19
N VAL A 73 -1.20 1.02 9.75
CA VAL A 73 -1.49 -0.41 9.66
C VAL A 73 -1.75 -0.83 8.21
N ASN A 74 -2.49 -0.02 7.45
CA ASN A 74 -2.71 -0.23 6.03
C ASN A 74 -1.40 -0.27 5.25
N ASN A 75 -0.44 0.63 5.52
CA ASN A 75 0.85 0.63 4.82
C ASN A 75 1.68 -0.63 5.09
N VAL A 76 1.54 -1.25 6.27
CA VAL A 76 2.11 -2.59 6.52
C VAL A 76 1.44 -3.64 5.63
N LEU A 77 0.11 -3.61 5.48
CA LEU A 77 -0.59 -4.50 4.56
C LEU A 77 -0.14 -4.26 3.10
N VAL A 78 -0.04 -3.00 2.69
CA VAL A 78 0.43 -2.61 1.36
C VAL A 78 1.85 -3.16 1.13
N ALA A 79 2.76 -3.06 2.10
CA ALA A 79 4.10 -3.64 1.99
C ALA A 79 4.07 -5.16 1.73
N LEU A 80 3.16 -5.90 2.36
CA LEU A 80 2.95 -7.33 2.11
C LEU A 80 2.40 -7.60 0.70
N VAL A 81 1.52 -6.72 0.19
CA VAL A 81 1.05 -6.79 -1.21
C VAL A 81 2.23 -6.61 -2.16
N TYR A 82 3.07 -5.59 -1.96
CA TYR A 82 4.26 -5.38 -2.77
C TYR A 82 5.21 -6.57 -2.71
N LEU A 83 5.46 -7.13 -1.53
CA LEU A 83 6.30 -8.30 -1.37
C LEU A 83 5.81 -9.47 -2.24
N ALA A 84 4.51 -9.75 -2.23
CA ALA A 84 3.91 -10.78 -3.09
C ALA A 84 4.09 -10.46 -4.58
N LEU A 85 3.87 -9.20 -4.99
CA LEU A 85 4.07 -8.79 -6.39
C LEU A 85 5.55 -8.89 -6.82
N ILE A 86 6.49 -8.55 -5.95
CA ILE A 86 7.94 -8.65 -6.18
C ILE A 86 8.33 -10.11 -6.38
N VAL A 87 7.83 -11.02 -5.53
CA VAL A 87 8.05 -12.47 -5.67
C VAL A 87 7.53 -12.97 -7.02
N VAL A 88 6.31 -12.57 -7.40
CA VAL A 88 5.73 -12.95 -8.71
C VAL A 88 6.57 -12.43 -9.89
N LEU A 89 7.14 -11.23 -9.75
CA LEU A 89 7.96 -10.62 -10.79
C LEU A 89 9.43 -11.08 -10.77
N TRP A 90 9.87 -11.79 -9.73
CA TRP A 90 11.28 -12.13 -9.51
C TRP A 90 11.88 -12.92 -10.68
N ASP A 91 11.12 -13.89 -11.22
CA ASP A 91 11.58 -14.76 -12.31
C ASP A 91 11.42 -14.10 -13.69
N ARG A 92 10.59 -13.06 -13.83
CA ARG A 92 10.23 -12.44 -15.12
C ARG A 92 10.82 -11.06 -15.36
N ALA A 93 11.15 -10.34 -14.29
CA ALA A 93 11.63 -8.95 -14.32
C ALA A 93 12.53 -8.66 -13.11
N ARG A 94 13.52 -9.53 -12.86
CA ARG A 94 14.33 -9.57 -11.63
C ARG A 94 14.92 -8.22 -11.22
N SER A 95 15.53 -7.48 -12.15
CA SER A 95 16.12 -6.16 -11.83
C SER A 95 15.06 -5.14 -11.42
N THR A 96 13.93 -5.11 -12.11
CA THR A 96 12.80 -4.22 -11.77
C THR A 96 12.19 -4.60 -10.43
N ALA A 97 12.02 -5.90 -10.16
CA ALA A 97 11.51 -6.42 -8.90
C ALA A 97 12.43 -6.05 -7.71
N ALA A 98 13.75 -6.19 -7.88
CA ALA A 98 14.72 -5.82 -6.86
C ALA A 98 14.74 -4.32 -6.55
N ILE A 99 14.75 -3.47 -7.58
CA ILE A 99 14.74 -2.00 -7.41
C ILE A 99 13.41 -1.57 -6.77
N ALA A 100 12.27 -2.04 -7.27
CA ALA A 100 10.97 -1.72 -6.71
C ALA A 100 10.85 -2.18 -5.25
N GLY A 101 11.39 -3.35 -4.91
CA GLY A 101 11.43 -3.84 -3.53
C GLY A 101 12.27 -2.97 -2.60
N LEU A 102 13.46 -2.56 -3.02
CA LEU A 102 14.29 -1.64 -2.25
C LEU A 102 13.58 -0.31 -1.99
N LEU A 103 13.04 0.31 -3.04
CA LEU A 103 12.33 1.58 -2.95
C LEU A 103 11.10 1.46 -2.04
N MET A 104 10.37 0.33 -2.14
CA MET A 104 9.22 0.07 -1.30
C MET A 104 9.58 -0.04 0.17
N VAL A 105 10.63 -0.80 0.52
CA VAL A 105 11.06 -0.95 1.92
C VAL A 105 11.49 0.40 2.51
N LEU A 106 12.28 1.18 1.76
CA LEU A 106 12.72 2.51 2.21
C LEU A 106 11.54 3.47 2.36
N GLY A 107 10.61 3.47 1.41
CA GLY A 107 9.41 4.31 1.46
C GLY A 107 8.50 3.95 2.63
N MET A 108 8.25 2.65 2.86
CA MET A 108 7.42 2.18 3.97
C MET A 108 8.04 2.49 5.33
N ALA A 109 9.35 2.33 5.48
CA ALA A 109 10.06 2.72 6.70
C ALA A 109 9.91 4.23 6.96
N ALA A 110 10.03 5.07 5.92
CA ALA A 110 9.85 6.51 6.03
C ALA A 110 8.41 6.88 6.47
N TYR A 111 7.39 6.20 5.93
CA TYR A 111 6.01 6.43 6.34
C TYR A 111 5.75 6.09 7.79
N LEU A 112 6.17 4.90 8.22
CA LEU A 112 5.98 4.45 9.60
C LEU A 112 6.67 5.37 10.60
N SER A 113 7.79 5.99 10.22
CA SER A 113 8.47 7.00 11.02
C SER A 113 7.80 8.39 11.01
N SER A 114 6.89 8.66 10.07
CA SER A 114 6.26 9.99 9.94
C SER A 114 4.97 10.17 10.73
N ASN A 115 4.31 9.08 11.15
CA ASN A 115 3.00 9.15 11.79
C ASN A 115 3.13 9.50 13.29
N PRO A 116 2.61 10.66 13.74
CA PRO A 116 2.79 11.12 15.13
C PRO A 116 1.72 10.62 16.10
N ALA A 117 0.85 9.66 15.73
CA ALA A 117 -0.33 9.31 16.52
C ALA A 117 -0.01 8.93 17.97
N VAL A 118 1.03 8.11 18.18
CA VAL A 118 1.46 7.69 19.51
C VAL A 118 2.17 8.84 20.24
N ASP A 119 3.03 9.59 19.55
CA ASP A 119 3.75 10.73 20.14
C ASP A 119 2.79 11.81 20.62
N MET A 120 1.73 12.10 19.85
CA MET A 120 0.69 13.06 20.21
C MET A 120 -0.12 12.59 21.43
N LEU A 121 -0.41 11.29 21.54
CA LEU A 121 -1.09 10.72 22.70
C LEU A 121 -0.23 10.82 23.97
N LEU A 122 1.06 10.51 23.88
CA LEU A 122 1.98 10.66 25.02
C LEU A 122 2.11 12.12 25.42
N LEU A 123 2.16 13.03 24.44
CA LEU A 123 2.22 14.46 24.69
C LEU A 123 0.94 15.02 25.31
N SER A 124 -0.24 14.52 24.90
CA SER A 124 -1.51 14.93 25.51
C SER A 124 -1.60 14.50 26.97
N GLN A 125 -1.12 13.30 27.30
CA GLN A 125 -1.05 12.81 28.68
C GLN A 125 -0.08 13.65 29.54
N GLN A 126 1.08 14.01 28.98
CA GLN A 126 2.00 14.93 29.65
C GLN A 126 1.34 16.28 29.90
N HIS A 127 0.65 16.83 28.89
CA HIS A 127 -0.06 18.11 28.99
C HIS A 127 -1.15 18.09 30.07
N ALA A 128 -1.93 17.00 30.16
CA ALA A 128 -2.98 16.85 31.16
C ALA A 128 -2.46 16.88 32.61
N SER A 129 -1.22 16.42 32.84
CA SER A 129 -0.58 16.41 34.15
C SER A 129 0.34 17.61 34.43
N ALA A 130 0.56 18.47 33.43
CA ALA A 130 1.51 19.56 33.49
C ALA A 130 0.96 20.77 34.27
N THR A 131 1.87 21.53 34.88
CA THR A 131 1.49 22.81 35.48
C THR A 131 1.10 23.82 34.38
N PRO A 132 0.25 24.83 34.67
CA PRO A 132 -0.12 25.83 33.68
C PRO A 132 1.07 26.57 33.05
N ALA A 133 2.22 26.63 33.73
CA ALA A 133 3.43 27.24 33.20
C ALA A 133 4.11 26.40 32.11
N ASP A 134 3.96 25.07 32.16
CA ASP A 134 4.61 24.12 31.24
C ASP A 134 3.73 23.75 30.03
N GLN A 135 2.41 23.92 30.15
CA GLN A 135 1.43 23.60 29.10
C GLN A 135 1.74 24.25 27.73
N PRO A 136 2.12 25.54 27.63
CA PRO A 136 2.40 26.15 26.32
C PRO A 136 3.56 25.48 25.57
N ALA A 137 4.56 24.96 26.29
CA ALA A 137 5.69 24.26 25.68
C ALA A 137 5.26 22.91 25.07
N LEU A 138 4.33 22.22 25.71
CA LEU A 138 3.78 20.95 25.23
C LEU A 138 2.84 21.16 24.02
N VAL A 139 2.04 22.23 24.02
CA VAL A 139 1.26 22.61 22.83
C VAL A 139 2.19 22.92 21.65
N ALA A 140 3.27 23.68 21.87
CA ALA A 140 4.26 23.97 20.83
C ALA A 140 4.95 22.71 20.30
N ALA A 141 5.24 21.73 21.16
CA ALA A 141 5.76 20.43 20.73
C ALA A 141 4.73 19.67 19.85
N GLY A 142 3.44 19.77 20.16
CA GLY A 142 2.37 19.18 19.35
C GLY A 142 2.28 19.82 17.96
N GLU A 143 2.47 21.15 17.87
CA GLU A 143 2.48 21.86 16.58
C GLU A 143 3.65 21.38 15.70
N VAL A 144 4.81 21.13 16.30
CA VAL A 144 5.96 20.53 15.60
C VAL A 144 5.63 19.13 15.09
N LEU A 145 4.93 18.30 15.87
CA LEU A 145 4.49 16.97 15.44
C LEU A 145 3.52 17.04 14.25
N LEU A 146 2.50 17.90 14.30
CA LEU A 146 1.54 18.07 13.20
C LEU A 146 2.20 18.63 11.93
N ALA A 147 3.12 19.58 12.06
CA ALA A 147 3.87 20.11 10.93
C ALA A 147 4.79 19.05 10.30
N SER A 148 5.44 18.23 11.14
CA SER A 148 6.37 17.18 10.71
C SER A 148 5.67 15.97 10.09
N TRP A 149 4.43 15.70 10.48
CA TRP A 149 3.60 14.60 9.94
C TRP A 149 3.49 14.63 8.41
N ARG A 150 3.41 15.83 7.83
CA ARG A 150 3.36 16.08 6.39
C ARG A 150 4.70 16.53 5.80
N GLY A 151 5.77 16.39 6.57
CA GLY A 151 7.13 16.84 6.23
C GLY A 151 7.92 15.85 5.38
N THR A 152 9.24 15.91 5.52
CA THR A 152 10.20 15.20 4.66
C THR A 152 9.98 13.70 4.60
N ALA A 153 9.77 13.02 5.73
CA ALA A 153 9.60 11.57 5.77
C ALA A 153 8.35 11.11 4.99
N PHE A 154 7.24 11.86 5.10
CA PHE A 154 6.02 11.63 4.33
C PHE A 154 6.24 11.82 2.83
N LEU A 155 6.96 12.88 2.43
CA LEU A 155 7.32 13.11 1.01
C LEU A 155 8.23 12.01 0.46
N THR A 156 9.22 11.57 1.24
CA THR A 156 10.10 10.46 0.87
C THR A 156 9.30 9.19 0.63
N TYR A 157 8.38 8.84 1.53
CA TYR A 157 7.43 7.74 1.31
C TYR A 157 6.70 7.89 -0.02
N TYR A 158 6.09 9.06 -0.25
CA TYR A 158 5.23 9.30 -1.41
C TYR A 158 5.96 9.09 -2.73
N VAL A 159 7.15 9.67 -2.85
CA VAL A 159 7.98 9.61 -4.06
C VAL A 159 8.52 8.20 -4.28
N LEU A 160 9.13 7.59 -3.25
CA LEU A 160 9.75 6.27 -3.39
C LEU A 160 8.70 5.19 -3.70
N ASN A 161 7.57 5.18 -3.00
CA ASN A 161 6.51 4.22 -3.25
C ASN A 161 5.74 4.51 -4.55
N GLY A 162 5.58 5.77 -4.94
CA GLY A 162 5.04 6.13 -6.25
C GLY A 162 5.89 5.54 -7.39
N ILE A 163 7.21 5.72 -7.33
CA ILE A 163 8.14 5.14 -8.31
C ILE A 163 8.11 3.61 -8.26
N ALA A 164 8.11 3.01 -7.06
CA ALA A 164 8.02 1.55 -6.92
C ALA A 164 6.74 0.99 -7.56
N LEU A 165 5.59 1.65 -7.36
CA LEU A 165 4.31 1.27 -7.96
C LEU A 165 4.37 1.31 -9.48
N LEU A 166 4.94 2.38 -10.04
CA LEU A 166 5.08 2.55 -11.49
C LEU A 166 5.96 1.46 -12.09
N LEU A 167 7.08 1.13 -11.44
CA LEU A 167 7.96 0.03 -11.85
C LEU A 167 7.23 -1.32 -11.84
N VAL A 168 6.49 -1.61 -10.77
CA VAL A 168 5.67 -2.82 -10.65
C VAL A 168 4.58 -2.85 -11.73
N ALA A 169 3.88 -1.74 -11.96
CA ALA A 169 2.83 -1.62 -12.97
C ALA A 169 3.38 -1.92 -14.38
N ILE A 170 4.50 -1.30 -14.76
CA ILE A 170 5.15 -1.52 -16.05
C ILE A 170 5.60 -2.98 -16.18
N ALA A 171 6.18 -3.57 -15.13
CA ALA A 171 6.61 -4.97 -15.15
C ALA A 171 5.41 -5.92 -15.30
N LEU A 172 4.29 -5.66 -14.62
CA LEU A 172 3.05 -6.43 -14.76
C LEU A 172 2.47 -6.34 -16.18
N LEU A 173 2.48 -5.15 -16.78
CA LEU A 173 2.00 -4.94 -18.16
C LEU A 173 2.85 -5.68 -19.20
N ARG A 174 4.19 -5.69 -19.01
CA ARG A 174 5.14 -6.37 -19.91
C ARG A 174 5.08 -7.88 -19.79
N THR A 175 5.10 -8.40 -18.56
CA THR A 175 5.21 -9.85 -18.29
C THR A 175 3.86 -10.57 -18.27
N LYS A 176 2.77 -9.82 -18.11
CA LYS A 176 1.38 -10.30 -17.99
C LYS A 176 1.19 -11.32 -16.85
N ALA A 177 2.07 -11.33 -15.85
CA ALA A 177 2.14 -12.37 -14.81
C ALA A 177 0.82 -12.58 -14.06
N LEU A 178 0.04 -11.51 -13.82
CA LEU A 178 -1.26 -11.55 -13.14
C LEU A 178 -2.39 -10.94 -14.01
N GLY A 179 -2.14 -10.82 -15.32
CA GLY A 179 -3.03 -10.16 -16.26
C GLY A 179 -2.81 -8.64 -16.40
N ARG A 180 -3.15 -8.10 -17.57
CA ARG A 180 -2.92 -6.68 -17.91
C ARG A 180 -3.79 -5.72 -17.13
N ALA A 181 -5.00 -6.13 -16.74
CA ALA A 181 -5.91 -5.30 -15.97
C ALA A 181 -5.25 -4.83 -14.66
N LEU A 182 -4.59 -5.73 -13.94
CA LEU A 182 -3.88 -5.40 -12.70
C LEU A 182 -2.80 -4.32 -12.94
N GLY A 183 -2.01 -4.47 -14.00
CA GLY A 183 -0.97 -3.52 -14.36
C GLY A 183 -1.51 -2.13 -14.74
N TRP A 184 -2.65 -2.05 -15.43
CA TRP A 184 -3.27 -0.75 -15.78
C TRP A 184 -3.84 -0.02 -14.56
N TRP A 185 -4.50 -0.73 -13.65
CA TRP A 185 -4.99 -0.15 -12.39
C TRP A 185 -3.85 0.30 -11.48
N ALA A 186 -2.78 -0.50 -11.39
CA ALA A 186 -1.55 -0.11 -10.71
C ALA A 186 -0.92 1.15 -11.31
N LEU A 187 -0.86 1.24 -12.65
CA LEU A 187 -0.32 2.42 -13.33
C LEU A 187 -1.16 3.67 -13.05
N ALA A 188 -2.49 3.56 -13.15
CA ALA A 188 -3.40 4.67 -12.87
C ALA A 188 -3.23 5.19 -11.44
N SER A 189 -3.15 4.27 -10.46
CA SER A 189 -2.89 4.62 -9.07
C SER A 189 -1.52 5.28 -8.90
N GLY A 190 -0.46 4.69 -9.44
CA GLY A 190 0.90 5.23 -9.35
C GLY A 190 1.06 6.63 -9.97
N VAL A 191 0.41 6.89 -11.11
CA VAL A 191 0.44 8.21 -11.76
C VAL A 191 -0.30 9.25 -10.91
N LEU A 192 -1.46 8.91 -10.37
CA LEU A 192 -2.21 9.82 -9.49
C LEU A 192 -1.48 10.08 -8.17
N MET A 193 -0.69 9.12 -7.70
CA MET A 193 0.10 9.22 -6.47
C MET A 193 1.44 9.95 -6.67
N LEU A 194 1.81 10.38 -7.88
CA LEU A 194 3.06 11.12 -8.09
C LEU A 194 3.04 12.52 -7.48
N VAL A 195 1.85 13.10 -7.30
CA VAL A 195 1.67 14.43 -6.69
C VAL A 195 1.24 14.24 -5.23
N PRO A 196 2.11 14.55 -4.26
CA PRO A 196 1.79 14.38 -2.84
C PRO A 196 0.62 15.26 -2.40
N SER A 197 -0.16 14.78 -1.43
CA SER A 197 -1.31 15.51 -0.88
C SER A 197 -0.95 16.87 -0.26
N THR A 198 0.33 17.08 0.05
CA THR A 198 0.86 18.33 0.61
C THR A 198 1.05 19.43 -0.43
N PHE A 199 0.95 19.12 -1.73
CA PHE A 199 1.09 20.08 -2.84
C PHE A 199 -0.24 20.79 -3.13
N GLY A 200 -0.87 21.30 -2.08
CA GLY A 200 -2.14 22.03 -2.13
C GLY A 200 -3.33 21.17 -2.59
N LEU A 201 -4.38 21.85 -3.06
CA LEU A 201 -5.64 21.20 -3.43
C LEU A 201 -5.49 20.18 -4.54
N ILE A 202 -4.61 20.44 -5.52
CA ILE A 202 -4.37 19.52 -6.65
C ILE A 202 -3.80 18.19 -6.13
N GLY A 203 -2.76 18.24 -5.29
CA GLY A 203 -2.18 17.06 -4.68
C GLY A 203 -3.18 16.30 -3.82
N LEU A 204 -4.00 17.01 -3.04
CA LEU A 204 -5.06 16.38 -2.24
C LEU A 204 -6.07 15.63 -3.12
N VAL A 205 -6.61 16.28 -4.16
CA VAL A 205 -7.59 15.66 -5.06
C VAL A 205 -6.97 14.45 -5.77
N MET A 206 -5.75 14.58 -6.28
CA MET A 206 -5.05 13.46 -6.93
C MET A 206 -4.81 12.29 -5.96
N SER A 207 -4.41 12.57 -4.71
CA SER A 207 -4.22 11.54 -3.69
C SER A 207 -5.50 10.78 -3.38
N VAL A 208 -6.62 11.47 -3.20
CA VAL A 208 -7.92 10.85 -2.93
C VAL A 208 -8.39 10.05 -4.14
N LEU A 209 -8.27 10.61 -5.35
CA LEU A 209 -8.62 9.92 -6.58
C LEU A 209 -7.75 8.68 -6.81
N SER A 210 -6.50 8.66 -6.35
CA SER A 210 -5.60 7.49 -6.46
C SER A 210 -6.05 6.27 -5.67
N LEU A 211 -6.91 6.45 -4.65
CA LEU A 211 -7.43 5.36 -3.82
C LEU A 211 -8.39 4.45 -4.58
N LEU A 212 -9.15 4.99 -5.54
CA LEU A 212 -10.08 4.20 -6.36
C LEU A 212 -9.33 3.16 -7.22
N PRO A 213 -8.36 3.54 -8.08
CA PRO A 213 -7.60 2.56 -8.85
C PRO A 213 -6.76 1.64 -7.95
N TRP A 214 -6.28 2.13 -6.81
CA TRP A 214 -5.62 1.29 -5.80
C TRP A 214 -6.55 0.19 -5.28
N CYS A 215 -7.77 0.52 -4.88
CA CYS A 215 -8.72 -0.46 -4.35
C CYS A 215 -9.10 -1.50 -5.40
N VAL A 216 -9.35 -1.08 -6.64
CA VAL A 216 -9.63 -2.00 -7.75
C VAL A 216 -8.44 -2.92 -8.02
N MET A 217 -7.22 -2.38 -8.02
CA MET A 217 -5.99 -3.17 -8.11
C MET A 217 -5.91 -4.21 -6.98
N CYS A 218 -6.15 -3.82 -5.73
CA CYS A 218 -6.11 -4.72 -4.58
C CYS A 218 -7.12 -5.86 -4.69
N VAL A 219 -8.36 -5.59 -5.12
CA VAL A 219 -9.39 -6.63 -5.32
C VAL A 219 -8.94 -7.65 -6.38
N ILE A 220 -8.40 -7.17 -7.50
CA ILE A 220 -7.88 -8.04 -8.56
C ILE A 220 -6.65 -8.81 -8.06
N ALA A 221 -5.72 -8.16 -7.36
CA ALA A 221 -4.52 -8.78 -6.81
C ALA A 221 -4.89 -9.91 -5.84
N ALA A 222 -5.83 -9.66 -4.93
CA ALA A 222 -6.29 -10.67 -3.97
C ALA A 222 -6.83 -11.92 -4.66
N ALA A 223 -7.63 -11.76 -5.71
CA ALA A 223 -8.15 -12.90 -6.48
C ALA A 223 -7.05 -13.64 -7.25
N ARG A 224 -6.17 -12.90 -7.94
CA ARG A 224 -5.13 -13.48 -8.80
C ARG A 224 -4.00 -14.15 -8.02
N LEU A 225 -3.58 -13.56 -6.89
CA LEU A 225 -2.57 -14.15 -6.01
C LEU A 225 -3.08 -15.45 -5.37
N ARG A 226 -4.35 -15.50 -4.94
CA ARG A 226 -4.97 -16.75 -4.45
C ARG A 226 -5.03 -17.83 -5.54
N ALA A 227 -5.42 -17.46 -6.76
CA ALA A 227 -5.46 -18.39 -7.88
C ALA A 227 -4.06 -18.95 -8.21
N LEU A 228 -3.03 -18.08 -8.22
CA LEU A 228 -1.64 -18.50 -8.42
C LEU A 228 -1.15 -19.45 -7.32
N ALA A 229 -1.44 -19.12 -6.05
CA ALA A 229 -1.10 -19.93 -4.89
C ALA A 229 -1.79 -21.31 -4.86
N ALA A 230 -2.89 -21.46 -5.61
CA ALA A 230 -3.62 -22.71 -5.80
C ALA A 230 -3.19 -23.48 -7.08
N GLY A 231 -2.21 -22.98 -7.83
CA GLY A 231 -1.77 -23.57 -9.11
C GLY A 231 -2.68 -23.28 -10.30
N GLY A 232 -3.65 -22.38 -10.16
CA GLY A 232 -4.74 -22.14 -11.13
C GLY A 232 -4.46 -21.11 -12.23
N LEU A 233 -3.24 -20.58 -12.36
CA LEU A 233 -2.86 -19.65 -13.43
C LEU A 233 -1.96 -20.34 -14.47
N GLU A 234 -2.54 -21.22 -15.28
CA GLU A 234 -1.90 -21.73 -16.49
C GLU A 234 -1.62 -20.57 -17.48
N PRO A 235 -0.41 -20.47 -18.07
CA PRO A 235 -0.08 -19.44 -19.05
C PRO A 235 -0.84 -19.65 -20.36
N SER A 236 -1.99 -18.99 -20.50
CA SER A 236 -2.68 -18.66 -21.76
C SER A 236 -2.49 -19.64 -22.94
N GLN A 237 -3.18 -20.78 -22.92
CA GLN A 237 -3.55 -21.47 -24.16
C GLN A 237 -4.72 -20.74 -24.82
N ALA A 238 -4.42 -19.60 -25.44
CA ALA A 238 -5.39 -18.82 -26.22
C ALA A 238 -4.72 -18.15 -27.41
N HIS A 239 -3.99 -18.92 -28.22
CA HIS A 239 -3.82 -18.71 -29.67
C HIS A 239 -3.09 -19.90 -30.26
N GLY A 240 -3.87 -20.88 -30.72
CA GLY A 240 -3.34 -22.11 -31.29
C GLY A 240 -4.45 -23.09 -31.66
N LEU A 241 -5.60 -22.59 -32.13
CA LEU A 241 -6.49 -23.43 -32.92
C LEU A 241 -5.83 -23.64 -34.28
N SER A 242 -4.95 -24.63 -34.30
CA SER A 242 -4.65 -25.44 -35.47
C SER A 242 -5.98 -25.90 -36.08
N ALA A 243 -6.45 -25.18 -37.11
CA ALA A 243 -7.22 -25.77 -38.18
C ALA A 243 -6.27 -26.02 -39.36
N SER A 244 -5.30 -26.89 -39.12
CA SER A 244 -4.49 -27.56 -40.13
C SER A 244 -4.80 -29.05 -40.00
N GLY A 245 -5.42 -29.62 -41.04
CA GLY A 245 -5.58 -31.07 -41.18
C GLY A 245 -7.01 -31.51 -41.46
N SER A 246 -7.46 -31.36 -42.71
CA SER A 246 -8.44 -32.28 -43.28
C SER A 246 -7.65 -33.31 -44.10
N PRO A 247 -7.68 -34.61 -43.76
CA PRO A 247 -7.06 -35.65 -44.56
C PRO A 247 -8.13 -36.48 -45.29
N LEU A 248 -8.36 -36.23 -46.58
CA LEU A 248 -8.98 -37.16 -47.54
C LEU A 248 -8.47 -36.71 -48.93
N GLN A 249 -7.66 -37.51 -49.64
CA GLN A 249 -8.12 -38.55 -50.57
C GLN A 249 -9.27 -38.08 -51.46
#